data_AF-A0A959QA48-F1
#
_entry.id   AF-A0A959QA48-F1
#
_cell.length_a   1.000
_cell.length_b   1.000
_cell.length_c   1.000
_cell.angle_alpha   90.00
_cell.angle_beta   90.00
_cell.angle_gamma   90.00
#
_symmetry.space_group_name_H-M   'P 1'
#
loop_
_entity.id
_entity.type
_entity.pdbx_description
1 polymer ?
#
loop_
_entity_poly.entity_id
_entity_poly.type
_entity_poly.pdbx_seq_one_letter_code
_entity_poly.pdbx_strand_id
1 'polypeptide(L)'
;KHGLNNQISHGFVDIKLDVSERSIHLYIENSKPESLPMPEHGRRSGGIGLVNVRRRLELLYPEKYELTIHDHPKTYGVDLQIELDD
;
A
#
# COMPACT_ATOMS: atom_id res chain seq x y z
N LYS A 1 -19.02 28.73 24.36
CA LYS A 1 -19.74 28.51 23.08
C LYS A 1 -18.87 29.00 21.92
N HIS A 2 -18.05 28.10 21.36
CA HIS A 2 -17.49 28.06 20.01
C HIS A 2 -17.17 26.56 19.81
N GLY A 3 -17.52 25.85 18.77
CA GLY A 3 -18.10 26.20 17.49
C GLY A 3 -17.80 25.00 16.59
N LEU A 4 -18.84 24.20 16.34
CA LEU A 4 -19.00 23.30 15.20
C LEU A 4 -17.92 22.22 14.95
N ASN A 5 -18.23 21.02 15.43
CA ASN A 5 -18.33 19.80 14.62
C ASN A 5 -17.07 19.32 13.86
N ASN A 6 -16.23 18.59 14.58
CA ASN A 6 -15.76 17.23 14.26
C ASN A 6 -15.92 16.77 12.79
N GLN A 7 -15.03 17.20 11.90
CA GLN A 7 -14.69 16.45 10.69
C GLN A 7 -13.22 16.05 10.75
N ILE A 8 -12.90 15.19 11.72
CA ILE A 8 -11.76 14.28 11.54
C ILE A 8 -12.24 13.30 10.48
N SER A 9 -11.88 13.52 9.21
CA SER A 9 -11.95 12.45 8.21
C SER A 9 -11.06 11.34 8.75
N HIS A 10 -11.67 10.25 9.22
CA HIS A 10 -10.96 9.16 9.91
C HIS A 10 -10.13 8.39 8.88
N GLY A 11 -8.96 8.93 8.55
CA GLY A 11 -7.99 8.22 7.74
C GLY A 11 -7.47 7.00 8.51
N PHE A 12 -7.31 5.88 7.83
CA PHE A 12 -6.75 4.67 8.41
C PHE A 12 -5.54 4.18 7.63
N VAL A 13 -4.70 3.42 8.32
CA VAL A 13 -3.66 2.56 7.74
C VAL A 13 -3.74 1.23 8.48
N ASP A 14 -4.14 0.19 7.75
CA ASP A 14 -4.22 -1.17 8.24
C ASP A 14 -3.04 -1.96 7.68
N ILE A 15 -2.36 -2.68 8.56
CA ILE A 15 -1.20 -3.51 8.20
C ILE A 15 -1.44 -4.90 8.75
N LYS A 16 -1.27 -5.91 7.90
CA LYS A 16 -1.32 -7.33 8.23
C LYS A 16 -0.03 -7.98 7.78
N LEU A 17 0.57 -8.77 8.66
CA LEU A 17 1.79 -9.51 8.40
C LEU A 17 1.58 -10.93 8.88
N ASP A 18 1.63 -11.87 7.94
CA ASP A 18 1.56 -13.29 8.19
C ASP A 18 2.90 -13.90 7.77
N VAL A 19 3.52 -14.64 8.69
CA VAL A 19 4.81 -15.28 8.48
C VAL A 19 4.64 -16.77 8.71
N SER A 20 5.05 -17.56 7.73
CA SER A 20 5.15 -19.01 7.81
C SER A 20 6.59 -19.45 7.60
N GLU A 21 6.86 -20.75 7.77
CA GLU A 21 8.19 -21.31 7.51
C GLU A 21 8.67 -21.06 6.07
N ARG A 22 7.74 -20.96 5.11
CA ARG A 22 8.05 -20.91 3.67
C ARG A 22 7.58 -19.65 2.97
N SER A 23 6.94 -18.73 3.69
CA SER A 23 6.44 -17.52 3.06
C SER A 23 6.23 -16.37 4.04
N ILE A 24 6.28 -15.17 3.48
CA ILE A 24 5.86 -13.93 4.13
C ILE A 24 4.73 -13.33 3.30
N HIS A 25 3.62 -13.01 3.94
CA HIS A 25 2.53 -12.24 3.35
C HIS A 25 2.39 -10.91 4.11
N LEU A 26 2.56 -9.80 3.39
CA LEU A 26 2.40 -8.46 3.91
C LEU A 26 1.29 -7.77 3.12
N TYR A 27 0.23 -7.37 3.83
CA TYR A 27 -0.84 -6.57 3.28
C TYR A 27 -0.92 -5.23 3.99
N ILE A 28 -0.89 -4.14 3.22
CA ILE A 28 -1.03 -2.77 3.73
C ILE A 28 -2.17 -2.11 2.98
N GLU A 29 -3.15 -1.57 3.69
CA GLU A 29 -4.23 -0.77 3.11
C GLU A 29 -4.35 0.57 3.83
N ASN A 30 -4.47 1.66 3.07
CA ASN A 30 -4.74 2.98 3.62
C ASN A 30 -5.97 3.61 2.97
N SER A 31 -6.71 4.40 3.75
CA SER A 31 -7.76 5.26 3.22
C SER A 31 -7.19 6.33 2.29
N LYS A 32 -8.00 6.74 1.31
CA LYS A 32 -7.76 7.92 0.47
C LYS A 32 -8.56 9.11 1.03
N PRO A 33 -7.97 10.30 1.08
CA PRO A 33 -8.70 11.50 1.50
C PRO A 33 -9.86 11.80 0.53
N GLU A 34 -11.05 12.09 1.07
CA GLU A 34 -12.24 12.42 0.27
C GLU A 34 -12.09 13.71 -0.54
N SER A 35 -11.17 14.60 -0.14
CA SER A 35 -10.93 15.89 -0.78
C SER A 35 -9.44 16.18 -0.91
N LEU A 36 -8.77 15.57 -1.88
CA LEU A 36 -7.61 16.20 -2.50
C LEU A 36 -8.00 16.56 -3.94
N PRO A 37 -7.68 17.78 -4.42
CA PRO A 37 -7.79 18.05 -5.85
C PRO A 37 -6.95 17.00 -6.57
N MET A 38 -7.56 16.32 -7.56
CA MET A 38 -6.82 15.43 -8.43
C MET A 38 -5.58 16.19 -8.91
N PRO A 39 -4.35 15.68 -8.71
CA PRO A 39 -3.19 16.35 -9.26
C PRO A 39 -3.42 16.49 -10.77
N GLU A 40 -3.27 17.72 -11.29
CA GLU A 40 -3.55 18.12 -12.69
C GLU A 40 -2.80 17.29 -13.75
N HIS A 41 -1.92 16.41 -13.32
CA HIS A 41 -1.26 15.43 -14.15
C HIS A 41 -1.33 14.10 -13.40
N GLY A 42 -1.95 13.08 -13.99
CA GLY A 42 -2.26 11.77 -13.41
C GLY A 42 -1.06 10.89 -12.98
N ARG A 43 0.00 11.50 -12.43
CA ARG A 43 1.12 10.84 -11.79
C ARG A 43 0.68 10.41 -10.40
N ARG A 44 0.16 9.19 -10.34
CA ARG A 44 -0.12 8.46 -9.09
C ARG A 44 1.13 8.48 -8.22
N SER A 45 0.97 8.83 -6.96
CA SER A 45 2.02 8.96 -5.93
C SER A 45 2.84 7.68 -5.68
N GLY A 46 2.48 6.54 -6.29
CA GLY A 46 3.25 5.29 -6.23
C GLY A 46 4.50 5.24 -7.12
N GLY A 47 4.74 6.26 -7.96
CA GLY A 47 5.67 6.16 -9.09
C GLY A 47 7.15 5.89 -8.78
N ILE A 48 7.68 6.33 -7.63
CA ILE A 48 9.11 6.10 -7.28
C ILE A 48 9.26 5.05 -6.19
N GLY A 49 8.40 5.09 -5.16
CA GLY A 49 8.45 4.17 -4.03
C GLY A 49 8.28 2.71 -4.47
N LEU A 50 7.22 2.42 -5.23
CA LEU A 50 6.97 1.05 -5.69
C LEU A 50 7.96 0.59 -6.76
N VAL A 51 8.49 1.50 -7.58
CA VAL A 51 9.56 1.15 -8.53
C VAL A 51 10.80 0.69 -7.79
N ASN A 52 11.19 1.39 -6.73
CA ASN A 52 12.33 0.99 -5.89
C ASN A 52 12.06 -0.33 -5.15
N VAL A 53 10.84 -0.53 -4.66
CA VAL A 53 10.44 -1.79 -4.01
C VAL A 53 10.52 -2.95 -5.01
N ARG A 54 9.89 -2.84 -6.19
CA ARG A 54 9.95 -3.88 -7.25
C ARG A 54 11.39 -4.20 -7.64
N ARG A 55 12.23 -3.18 -7.85
CA ARG A 55 13.65 -3.39 -8.17
C ARG A 55 14.39 -4.17 -7.09
N ARG A 56 14.13 -3.89 -5.81
CA ARG A 56 14.76 -4.61 -4.69
C ARG A 56 14.23 -6.03 -4.57
N LEU A 57 12.93 -6.23 -4.76
CA LEU A 57 12.32 -7.56 -4.77
C LEU A 57 12.92 -8.43 -5.88
N GLU A 58 13.08 -7.88 -7.09
CA GLU A 58 13.71 -8.59 -8.20
C GLU A 58 15.17 -9.00 -7.90
N LEU A 59 15.92 -8.18 -7.18
CA LEU A 59 17.31 -8.46 -6.84
C LEU A 59 17.46 -9.46 -5.70
N LEU A 60 16.54 -9.46 -4.73
CA LEU A 60 16.64 -10.25 -3.50
C LEU A 60 15.85 -11.56 -3.57
N TYR A 61 14.73 -11.56 -4.29
CA TYR A 61 13.78 -12.66 -4.37
C TYR A 61 13.35 -12.90 -5.83
N PRO A 62 14.28 -13.09 -6.78
CA PRO A 62 13.94 -13.26 -8.19
C PRO A 62 12.95 -14.42 -8.37
N GLU A 63 11.85 -14.17 -9.09
CA GLU A 63 10.75 -15.12 -9.32
C GLU A 63 10.08 -15.70 -8.04
N LYS A 64 10.38 -15.14 -6.86
CA LYS A 64 9.89 -15.59 -5.54
C LYS A 64 9.05 -14.55 -4.83
N TYR A 65 8.46 -13.62 -5.58
CA TYR A 65 7.55 -12.64 -5.01
C TYR A 65 6.38 -12.34 -5.94
N GLU A 66 5.26 -12.01 -5.33
CA GLU A 66 4.11 -11.40 -5.99
C GLU A 66 3.82 -10.06 -5.32
N LEU A 67 3.70 -9.00 -6.12
CA LEU A 67 3.35 -7.65 -5.65
C LEU A 67 2.13 -7.12 -6.40
N THR A 68 0.99 -7.11 -5.72
CA THR A 68 -0.30 -6.67 -6.23
C THR A 68 -0.73 -5.35 -5.61
N ILE A 69 -1.33 -4.48 -6.42
CA ILE A 69 -1.78 -3.14 -6.00
C ILE A 69 -3.29 -3.05 -6.17
N HIS A 70 -3.99 -2.73 -5.09
CA HIS A 70 -5.43 -2.55 -5.05
C HIS A 70 -5.76 -1.05 -4.98
N ASP A 71 -6.17 -0.48 -6.12
CA ASP A 71 -6.43 0.96 -6.24
C ASP A 71 -7.94 1.24 -6.30
N HIS A 72 -8.59 1.31 -5.13
CA HIS A 72 -10.04 1.54 -5.00
C HIS A 72 -10.38 3.02 -4.83
N PRO A 73 -11.64 3.46 -5.04
CA PRO A 73 -11.98 4.88 -4.91
C PRO A 73 -11.67 5.49 -3.54
N LYS A 74 -11.82 4.71 -2.46
CA LYS A 74 -11.63 5.17 -1.07
C LYS A 74 -10.41 4.59 -0.38
N THR A 75 -9.75 3.58 -0.96
CA THR A 75 -8.60 2.92 -0.34
C THR A 75 -7.51 2.65 -1.35
N TYR A 76 -6.29 2.50 -0.86
CA TYR A 76 -5.13 2.08 -1.61
C TYR A 76 -4.47 0.94 -0.85
N GLY A 77 -4.36 -0.22 -1.49
CA GLY A 77 -3.83 -1.44 -0.92
C GLY A 77 -2.58 -1.92 -1.66
N VAL A 78 -1.64 -2.49 -0.92
CA VAL A 78 -0.47 -3.20 -1.40
C VAL A 78 -0.48 -4.59 -0.78
N ASP A 79 -0.46 -5.61 -1.62
CA ASP A 79 -0.35 -7.02 -1.24
C ASP A 79 0.99 -7.55 -1.74
N LEU A 80 1.83 -8.01 -0.83
CA LEU A 80 3.14 -8.56 -1.10
C LEU A 80 3.22 -9.97 -0.53
N GLN A 81 3.46 -10.94 -1.40
CA GLN A 81 3.82 -12.31 -1.02
C GLN A 81 5.26 -12.57 -1.42
N ILE A 82 6.02 -13.20 -0.52
CA ILE A 82 7.39 -13.64 -0.75
C ILE A 82 7.49 -15.11 -0.37
N GLU A 83 8.04 -15.91 -1.27
CA GLU A 83 8.44 -17.28 -0.99
C GLU A 83 9.83 -17.28 -0.34
N LEU A 84 9.96 -17.99 0.77
CA LEU A 84 11.23 -18.18 1.47
C LEU A 84 11.84 -19.51 1.01
N ASP A 85 13.14 -19.48 0.74
CA ASP A 85 13.91 -20.70 0.51
C ASP A 85 14.02 -21.52 1.80
N ASP A 86 14.07 -22.85 1.66
CA ASP A 86 14.40 -23.77 2.76
C ASP A 86 15.83 -23.52 3.30
#